data_AF-A0A3B0UUY4-F1
#
_entry.id   AF-A0A3B0UUY4-F1
#
_cell.length_a   1.000
_cell.length_b   1.000
_cell.length_c   1.000
_cell.angle_alpha   90.00
_cell.angle_beta   90.00
_cell.angle_gamma   90.00
#
_symmetry.space_group_name_H-M   'P 1'
#
loop_
_entity.id
_entity.type
_entity.pdbx_description
1 polymer ?
#
loop_
_entity_poly.entity_id
_entity_poly.type
_entity_poly.pdbx_seq_one_letter_code
_entity_poly.pdbx_strand_id
1 'polypeptide(L)'
;MEKKLLLLGILRGHAMHGYQMNEMLAQDAGIGMTLKKANAYQLLNKMAADGWVTHYEEQEGNRPPRRVYAIAPTGETAFQRLLRESLAAYATPQMPSVIAYNYLDELPADEAAGLLRERRQHINKRFQQLETVPSEMLQAHLGMVYLHRFYTAELEWLDEVINELDNKET
;
A
#
# COMPACT_ATOMS: atom_id res chain seq x y z
N MET A 1 2.27 -10.53 -7.75
CA MET A 1 1.11 -10.55 -8.68
C MET A 1 0.33 -9.23 -8.60
N GLU A 2 0.07 -8.80 -7.37
CA GLU A 2 -0.68 -7.67 -6.87
C GLU A 2 -0.23 -6.33 -7.47
N LYS A 3 1.09 -6.11 -7.66
CA LYS A 3 1.60 -4.90 -8.32
C LYS A 3 1.13 -4.76 -9.77
N LYS A 4 1.06 -5.87 -10.53
CA LYS A 4 0.53 -5.85 -11.90
C LYS A 4 -0.99 -5.62 -11.88
N LEU A 5 -1.69 -6.24 -10.93
CA LEU A 5 -3.13 -6.04 -10.71
C LEU A 5 -3.45 -4.57 -10.39
N LEU A 6 -2.68 -3.94 -9.50
CA LEU A 6 -2.78 -2.52 -9.15
C LEU A 6 -2.61 -1.62 -10.39
N LEU A 7 -1.52 -1.79 -11.13
CA LEU A 7 -1.23 -0.97 -12.31
C LEU A 7 -2.31 -1.12 -13.39
N LEU A 8 -2.79 -2.35 -13.64
CA LEU A 8 -3.90 -2.57 -14.56
C LEU A 8 -5.19 -1.93 -14.05
N GLY A 9 -5.51 -2.07 -12.76
CA GLY A 9 -6.70 -1.46 -12.15
C GLY A 9 -6.73 0.07 -12.31
N ILE A 10 -5.58 0.72 -12.14
CA ILE A 10 -5.43 2.16 -12.38
C ILE A 10 -5.69 2.49 -13.87
N LEU A 11 -5.05 1.76 -14.78
CA LEU A 11 -5.17 1.99 -16.23
C LEU A 11 -6.55 1.63 -16.81
N ARG A 12 -7.36 0.84 -16.11
CA ARG A 12 -8.77 0.59 -16.46
C ARG A 12 -9.64 1.82 -16.25
N GLY A 13 -9.30 2.67 -15.27
CA GLY A 13 -10.03 3.91 -15.01
C GLY A 13 -9.81 4.93 -16.13
N HIS A 14 -8.55 5.14 -16.52
CA HIS A 14 -8.19 6.00 -17.63
C HIS A 14 -6.73 5.80 -18.05
N ALA A 15 -6.40 6.20 -19.29
CA ALA A 15 -5.02 6.35 -19.72
C ALA A 15 -4.34 7.46 -18.90
N MET A 16 -3.05 7.31 -18.59
CA MET A 16 -2.32 8.31 -17.80
C MET A 16 -0.83 8.35 -18.09
N HIS A 17 -0.24 9.51 -17.84
CA HIS A 17 1.21 9.64 -17.90
C HIS A 17 1.86 8.81 -16.80
N GLY A 18 2.96 8.12 -17.13
CA GLY A 18 3.69 7.34 -16.12
C GLY A 18 4.17 8.18 -14.94
N TYR A 19 4.40 9.49 -15.11
CA TYR A 19 4.73 10.39 -14.00
C TYR A 19 3.54 10.59 -13.05
N GLN A 20 2.35 10.92 -13.57
CA GLN A 20 1.12 11.07 -12.79
C GLN A 20 0.78 9.78 -12.03
N MET A 21 0.95 8.64 -12.67
CA MET A 21 0.78 7.33 -12.02
C MET A 21 1.66 7.20 -10.78
N ASN A 22 2.93 7.60 -10.88
CA ASN A 22 3.85 7.51 -9.75
C ASN A 22 3.53 8.49 -8.63
N GLU A 23 3.04 9.69 -8.96
CA GLU A 23 2.57 10.65 -7.94
C GLU A 23 1.36 10.08 -7.19
N MET A 24 0.39 9.51 -7.92
CA MET A 24 -0.77 8.87 -7.33
C MET A 24 -0.37 7.69 -6.42
N LEU A 25 0.51 6.81 -6.90
CA LEU A 25 1.04 5.68 -6.12
C LEU A 25 1.79 6.11 -4.86
N ALA A 26 2.37 7.32 -4.84
CA ALA A 26 3.11 7.85 -3.71
C ALA A 26 2.21 8.54 -2.67
N GLN A 27 1.06 9.06 -3.11
CA GLN A 27 0.14 9.85 -2.27
C GLN A 27 -1.03 9.02 -1.72
N ASP A 28 -1.38 7.91 -2.36
CA ASP A 28 -2.57 7.14 -2.00
C ASP A 28 -2.29 6.13 -0.86
N ALA A 29 -2.69 6.51 0.35
CA ALA A 29 -2.62 5.67 1.55
C ALA A 29 -3.54 4.43 1.47
N GLY A 30 -4.53 4.42 0.59
CA GLY A 30 -5.50 3.34 0.40
C GLY A 30 -5.00 2.15 -0.42
N ILE A 31 -3.84 2.27 -1.08
CA ILE A 31 -3.26 1.22 -1.94
C ILE A 31 -2.75 0.01 -1.14
N GLY A 32 -2.49 0.19 0.17
CA GLY A 32 -2.09 -0.90 1.07
C GLY A 32 -0.71 -1.51 0.77
N MET A 33 0.04 -0.98 -0.20
CA MET A 33 1.40 -1.42 -0.52
C MET A 33 2.25 -0.28 -1.08
N THR A 34 3.57 -0.41 -0.94
CA THR A 34 4.52 0.50 -1.56
C THR A 34 4.97 -0.01 -2.93
N LEU A 35 4.83 0.83 -3.96
CA LEU A 35 5.40 0.58 -5.28
C LEU A 35 6.38 1.69 -5.66
N LYS A 36 7.68 1.39 -5.61
CA LYS A 36 8.74 2.34 -6.01
C LYS A 36 8.63 2.69 -7.50
N LYS A 37 8.90 3.95 -7.84
CA LYS A 37 8.88 4.48 -9.22
C LYS A 37 9.63 3.62 -10.24
N ALA A 38 10.87 3.24 -9.93
CA ALA A 38 11.66 2.39 -10.82
C ALA A 38 10.98 1.04 -11.11
N ASN A 39 10.37 0.44 -10.09
CA ASN A 39 9.66 -0.83 -10.21
C ASN A 39 8.37 -0.68 -11.02
N ALA A 40 7.65 0.43 -10.87
CA ALA A 40 6.45 0.71 -11.66
C ALA A 40 6.78 0.75 -13.17
N TYR A 41 7.80 1.52 -13.58
CA TYR A 41 8.21 1.57 -14.99
C TYR A 41 8.72 0.23 -15.52
N GLN A 42 9.50 -0.50 -14.73
CA GLN A 42 9.94 -1.85 -15.11
C GLN A 42 8.75 -2.79 -15.34
N LEU A 43 7.73 -2.73 -14.48
CA LEU A 43 6.51 -3.53 -14.64
C LEU A 43 5.70 -3.09 -15.85
N LEU A 44 5.51 -1.79 -16.08
CA LEU A 44 4.81 -1.26 -17.25
C LEU A 44 5.49 -1.68 -18.56
N ASN A 45 6.82 -1.62 -18.64
CA ASN A 45 7.57 -2.07 -19.80
C ASN A 45 7.39 -3.57 -20.05
N LYS A 46 7.43 -4.40 -18.99
CA LYS A 46 7.16 -5.84 -19.10
C LYS A 46 5.73 -6.10 -19.55
N MET A 47 4.76 -5.40 -18.98
CA MET A 47 3.35 -5.53 -19.36
C MET A 47 3.08 -5.07 -20.79
N ALA A 48 3.83 -4.09 -21.30
CA ALA A 48 3.77 -3.70 -22.70
C ALA A 48 4.36 -4.77 -23.63
N ALA A 49 5.48 -5.40 -23.24
CA ALA A 49 6.05 -6.54 -23.96
C ALA A 49 5.10 -7.76 -23.95
N ASP A 50 4.41 -7.99 -22.84
CA ASP A 50 3.37 -9.02 -22.68
C ASP A 50 2.06 -8.66 -23.44
N GLY A 51 2.00 -7.48 -24.06
CA GLY A 51 0.85 -6.96 -24.81
C GLY A 51 -0.32 -6.48 -23.95
N TRP A 52 -0.19 -6.44 -22.62
CA TRP A 52 -1.27 -6.06 -21.69
C TRP A 52 -1.49 -4.55 -21.60
N VAL A 53 -0.47 -3.76 -21.93
CA VAL A 53 -0.50 -2.30 -21.89
C VAL A 53 0.05 -1.77 -23.20
N THR A 54 -0.60 -0.75 -23.75
CA THR A 54 -0.05 0.05 -24.85
C THR A 54 0.53 1.34 -24.29
N HIS A 55 1.45 1.95 -25.03
CA HIS A 55 1.91 3.28 -24.72
C HIS A 55 2.18 4.07 -25.98
N TYR A 56 2.05 5.39 -25.87
CA TYR A 56 2.46 6.34 -26.90
C TYR A 56 3.19 7.51 -26.23
N GLU A 57 3.96 8.25 -27.03
CA GLU A 57 4.64 9.45 -26.57
C GLU A 57 3.78 10.67 -26.88
N GLU A 58 3.63 11.53 -25.88
CA GLU A 58 2.93 12.79 -25.98
C GLU A 58 3.88 13.91 -25.58
N GLN A 59 3.96 14.96 -26.40
CA GLN A 59 4.82 16.11 -26.16
C GLN A 59 3.97 17.37 -26.13
N GLU A 60 4.01 18.07 -25.00
CA GLU A 60 3.32 19.34 -24.82
C GLU A 60 4.30 20.50 -25.04
N GLY A 61 4.21 21.15 -26.20
CA GLY A 61 5.10 22.23 -26.59
C GLY A 61 6.57 21.79 -26.61
N ASN A 62 7.46 22.58 -25.99
CA ASN A 62 8.90 22.32 -25.98
C ASN A 62 9.37 21.46 -24.80
N ARG A 63 8.47 20.79 -24.07
CA ARG A 63 8.81 19.90 -22.95
C ARG A 63 9.29 18.54 -23.46
N PRO A 64 10.07 17.77 -22.66
CA PRO A 64 10.44 16.41 -23.03
C PRO A 64 9.19 15.52 -23.25
N PRO A 65 9.22 14.61 -24.23
CA PRO A 65 8.11 13.69 -24.48
C PRO A 65 7.84 12.82 -23.25
N ARG A 66 6.55 12.59 -22.97
CA ARG A 66 6.07 11.77 -21.85
C ARG A 66 5.33 10.56 -22.39
N ARG A 67 5.57 9.40 -21.78
CA ARG A 67 4.81 8.18 -22.09
C ARG A 67 3.46 8.19 -21.40
N VAL A 68 2.40 8.10 -22.20
CA VAL A 68 1.04 7.77 -21.77
C VAL A 68 0.87 6.27 -21.87
N TYR A 69 0.38 5.64 -20.81
CA TYR A 69 0.07 4.22 -20.78
C TYR A 69 -1.45 4.03 -20.81
N ALA A 70 -1.90 2.99 -21.51
CA ALA A 70 -3.30 2.58 -21.56
C ALA A 70 -3.41 1.05 -21.50
N ILE A 71 -4.50 0.55 -20.92
CA ILE A 71 -4.75 -0.90 -20.89
C ILE A 71 -5.15 -1.40 -22.28
N ALA A 72 -4.63 -2.57 -22.69
CA ALA A 72 -5.01 -3.26 -23.91
C ALA A 72 -6.13 -4.28 -23.64
N PRO A 73 -6.85 -4.80 -24.67
CA PRO A 73 -7.87 -5.84 -24.49
C PRO A 73 -7.36 -7.11 -23.79
N THR A 74 -6.13 -7.53 -24.09
CA THR A 74 -5.44 -8.64 -23.40
C THR A 74 -5.09 -8.29 -21.96
N GLY A 75 -4.82 -7.02 -21.67
CA GLY A 75 -4.63 -6.48 -20.32
C GLY A 75 -5.88 -6.55 -19.47
N GLU A 76 -7.06 -6.31 -20.04
CA GLU A 76 -8.34 -6.51 -19.35
C GLU A 76 -8.52 -7.97 -18.94
N THR A 77 -8.22 -8.90 -19.85
CA THR A 77 -8.26 -10.34 -19.56
C THR A 77 -7.26 -10.71 -18.46
N ALA A 78 -6.06 -10.15 -18.51
CA ALA A 78 -5.04 -10.35 -17.48
C ALA A 78 -5.48 -9.78 -16.12
N PHE A 79 -6.10 -8.59 -16.08
CA PHE A 79 -6.64 -8.00 -14.87
C PHE A 79 -7.65 -8.94 -14.20
N GLN A 80 -8.64 -9.42 -14.96
CA GLN A 80 -9.68 -10.31 -14.45
C GLN A 80 -9.11 -11.62 -13.92
N ARG A 81 -8.08 -12.16 -14.57
CA ARG A 81 -7.38 -13.36 -14.09
C ARG A 81 -6.62 -13.09 -12.78
N LEU A 82 -5.78 -12.05 -12.76
CA LEU A 82 -4.98 -11.69 -11.59
C LEU A 82 -5.86 -11.34 -10.38
N LEU A 83 -7.02 -10.73 -10.59
CA LEU A 83 -7.97 -10.44 -9.51
C LEU A 83 -8.48 -11.73 -8.86
N ARG A 84 -8.92 -12.70 -9.67
CA ARG A 84 -9.40 -14.00 -9.15
C ARG A 84 -8.29 -14.77 -8.45
N GLU A 85 -7.10 -14.81 -9.05
CA GLU A 85 -5.93 -15.44 -8.43
C GLU A 85 -5.60 -14.78 -7.09
N SER A 86 -5.59 -13.45 -7.01
CA SER A 86 -5.29 -12.71 -5.79
C SER A 86 -6.35 -12.87 -4.71
N LEU A 87 -7.64 -12.99 -5.06
CA LEU A 87 -8.72 -13.21 -4.10
C LEU A 87 -8.75 -14.65 -3.56
N ALA A 88 -8.34 -15.62 -4.38
CA ALA A 88 -8.31 -17.03 -3.98
C ALA A 88 -7.02 -17.42 -3.25
N ALA A 89 -5.93 -16.70 -3.50
CA ALA A 89 -4.64 -16.99 -2.88
C ALA A 89 -4.59 -16.53 -1.42
N TYR A 90 -3.94 -17.34 -0.58
CA TYR A 90 -3.51 -16.93 0.75
C TYR A 90 -1.99 -16.87 0.77
N ALA A 91 -1.46 -15.64 0.75
CA ALA A 91 -0.04 -15.41 0.98
C ALA A 91 0.20 -15.21 2.48
N THR A 92 1.08 -16.01 3.09
CA THR A 92 1.46 -15.82 4.49
C THR A 92 1.98 -14.40 4.70
N PRO A 93 1.33 -13.58 5.55
CA PRO A 93 1.77 -12.22 5.80
C PRO A 93 3.16 -12.20 6.43
N GLN A 94 4.01 -11.28 6.00
CA GLN A 94 5.28 -11.02 6.68
C GLN A 94 5.04 -10.04 7.83
N MET A 95 5.33 -10.46 9.06
CA MET A 95 5.14 -9.66 10.27
C MET A 95 6.49 -9.51 11.02
N PRO A 96 7.44 -8.72 10.49
CA PRO A 96 8.79 -8.64 11.06
C PRO A 96 8.81 -8.10 12.50
N SER A 97 7.86 -7.24 12.88
CA SER A 97 7.78 -6.68 14.24
C SER A 97 7.58 -7.74 15.32
N VAL A 98 6.93 -8.86 14.99
CA VAL A 98 6.72 -9.98 15.93
C VAL A 98 8.04 -10.51 16.46
N ILE A 99 9.10 -10.47 15.65
CA ILE A 99 10.44 -10.88 16.09
C ILE A 99 10.90 -10.00 17.24
N ALA A 100 10.78 -8.67 17.12
CA ALA A 100 11.17 -7.75 18.20
C ALA A 100 10.29 -7.92 19.45
N TYR A 101 9.00 -8.16 19.27
CA TYR A 101 8.07 -8.37 20.40
C TYR A 101 8.44 -9.59 21.26
N ASN A 102 8.99 -10.64 20.64
CA ASN A 102 9.43 -11.84 21.35
C ASN A 102 10.64 -11.63 22.28
N TYR A 103 11.32 -10.48 22.18
CA TYR A 103 12.51 -10.14 22.97
C TYR A 103 12.34 -8.81 23.71
N LEU A 104 11.10 -8.38 24.01
CA LEU A 104 10.85 -7.14 24.74
C LEU A 104 11.45 -7.16 26.16
N ASP A 105 11.55 -8.35 26.75
CA ASP A 105 12.12 -8.61 28.08
C ASP A 105 13.64 -8.45 28.15
N GLU A 106 14.32 -8.32 27.01
CA GLU A 106 15.74 -7.97 26.93
C GLU A 106 16.00 -6.47 27.18
N LEU A 107 14.94 -5.65 27.31
CA LEU A 107 15.03 -4.23 27.63
C LEU A 107 14.37 -3.91 28.99
N PRO A 108 14.84 -2.85 29.69
CA PRO A 108 14.09 -2.24 30.79
C PRO A 108 12.65 -1.89 30.37
N ALA A 109 11.70 -2.00 31.31
CA ALA A 109 10.28 -1.84 31.01
C ALA A 109 9.94 -0.41 30.55
N ASP A 110 10.49 0.61 31.21
CA ASP A 110 10.41 2.02 30.80
C ASP A 110 10.96 2.27 29.39
N GLU A 111 12.13 1.71 29.07
CA GLU A 111 12.76 1.83 27.76
C GLU A 111 11.89 1.18 26.68
N ALA A 112 11.44 -0.05 26.89
CA ALA A 112 10.56 -0.78 25.97
C ALA A 112 9.24 -0.01 25.74
N ALA A 113 8.59 0.47 26.81
CA ALA A 113 7.38 1.26 26.71
C ALA A 113 7.61 2.57 25.94
N GLY A 114 8.74 3.25 26.16
CA GLY A 114 9.15 4.44 25.39
C GLY A 114 9.22 4.18 23.89
N LEU A 115 9.91 3.11 23.48
CA LEU A 115 10.06 2.71 22.08
C LEU A 115 8.71 2.30 21.44
N LEU A 116 7.86 1.59 22.19
CA LEU A 116 6.53 1.22 21.71
C LEU A 116 5.60 2.44 21.54
N ARG A 117 5.72 3.47 22.39
CA ARG A 117 5.00 4.75 22.21
C ARG A 117 5.47 5.47 20.94
N GLU A 118 6.76 5.50 20.64
CA GLU A 118 7.27 6.06 19.38
C GLU A 118 6.70 5.30 18.17
N ARG A 119 6.72 3.97 18.23
CA ARG A 119 6.11 3.12 17.20
C ARG A 119 4.63 3.43 17.02
N ARG A 120 3.87 3.54 18.12
CA ARG A 120 2.44 3.88 18.11
C ARG A 120 2.21 5.22 17.42
N GLN A 121 3.02 6.25 17.70
CA GLN A 121 2.92 7.55 17.03
C GLN A 121 3.13 7.45 15.51
N HIS A 122 4.11 6.67 15.07
CA HIS A 122 4.35 6.44 13.64
C HIS A 122 3.17 5.75 12.95
N ILE A 123 2.57 4.76 13.60
CA ILE A 123 1.40 4.03 13.08
C ILE A 123 0.18 4.96 13.05
N ASN A 124 -0.08 5.70 14.13
CA ASN A 124 -1.18 6.65 14.20
C ASN A 124 -1.09 7.73 13.11
N LYS A 125 0.12 8.24 12.83
CA LYS A 125 0.32 9.20 11.73
C LYS A 125 -0.06 8.62 10.37
N ARG A 126 0.22 7.35 10.12
CA ARG A 126 -0.23 6.66 8.89
C ARG A 126 -1.73 6.40 8.89
N PHE A 127 -2.29 6.04 10.03
CA PHE A 127 -3.71 5.80 10.15
C PHE A 127 -4.53 7.08 9.89
N GLN A 128 -4.10 8.21 10.43
CA GLN A 128 -4.72 9.51 10.17
C GLN A 128 -4.72 9.89 8.68
N GLN A 129 -3.71 9.47 7.89
CA GLN A 129 -3.72 9.70 6.44
C GLN A 129 -4.87 8.95 5.76
N LEU A 130 -5.22 7.75 6.24
CA LEU A 130 -6.36 6.99 5.76
C LEU A 130 -7.69 7.66 6.15
N GLU A 131 -7.77 8.26 7.34
CA GLU A 131 -8.97 8.94 7.85
C GLU A 131 -9.24 10.31 7.21
N THR A 132 -8.30 10.86 6.42
CA THR A 132 -8.59 12.07 5.63
C THR A 132 -9.61 11.83 4.52
N VAL A 133 -9.90 10.57 4.19
CA VAL A 133 -10.94 10.17 3.24
C VAL A 133 -12.31 10.23 3.93
N PRO A 134 -13.33 10.87 3.34
CA PRO A 134 -14.68 10.91 3.90
C PRO A 134 -15.21 9.50 4.23
N SER A 135 -15.87 9.35 5.38
CA SER A 135 -16.33 8.06 5.90
C SER A 135 -17.23 7.28 4.91
N GLU A 136 -18.04 8.00 4.15
CA GLU A 136 -18.90 7.45 3.08
C GLU A 136 -18.06 6.81 1.96
N MET A 137 -16.96 7.44 1.57
CA MET A 137 -16.02 6.89 0.57
C MET A 137 -15.19 5.76 1.17
N LEU A 138 -14.80 5.85 2.44
CA LEU A 138 -14.10 4.78 3.15
C LEU A 138 -14.94 3.49 3.15
N GLN A 139 -16.23 3.59 3.48
CA GLN A 139 -17.15 2.45 3.54
C GLN A 139 -17.45 1.83 2.16
N ALA A 140 -17.32 2.60 1.08
CA ALA A 140 -17.49 2.11 -0.28
C ALA A 140 -16.31 1.27 -0.78
N HIS A 141 -15.14 1.31 -0.12
CA HIS A 141 -13.92 0.64 -0.55
C HIS A 141 -13.47 -0.42 0.46
N LEU A 142 -13.70 -1.70 0.17
CA LEU A 142 -13.38 -2.83 1.06
C LEU A 142 -11.89 -2.86 1.50
N GLY A 143 -10.97 -2.49 0.61
CA GLY A 143 -9.55 -2.41 0.95
C GLY A 143 -9.25 -1.36 2.03
N MET A 144 -9.93 -0.22 1.99
CA MET A 144 -9.77 0.82 3.01
C MET A 144 -10.40 0.42 4.34
N VAL A 145 -11.58 -0.23 4.32
CA VAL A 145 -12.19 -0.81 5.52
C VAL A 145 -11.26 -1.83 6.17
N TYR A 146 -10.61 -2.68 5.37
CA TYR A 146 -9.63 -3.64 5.85
C TYR A 146 -8.44 -2.95 6.52
N LEU A 147 -7.83 -1.96 5.87
CA LEU A 147 -6.70 -1.21 6.42
C LEU A 147 -7.07 -0.47 7.70
N HIS A 148 -8.27 0.12 7.76
CA HIS A 148 -8.75 0.78 8.96
C HIS A 148 -8.83 -0.21 10.13
N ARG A 149 -9.46 -1.38 9.94
CA ARG A 149 -9.54 -2.41 10.98
C ARG A 149 -8.16 -2.89 11.42
N PHE A 150 -7.23 -3.05 10.47
CA PHE A 150 -5.85 -3.43 10.77
C PHE A 150 -5.16 -2.41 11.67
N TYR A 151 -5.22 -1.12 11.33
CA TYR A 151 -4.58 -0.07 12.12
C TYR A 151 -5.23 0.13 13.49
N THR A 152 -6.56 0.03 13.57
CA THR A 152 -7.27 0.06 14.86
C THR A 152 -6.75 -1.04 15.79
N ALA A 153 -6.73 -2.29 15.32
CA ALA A 153 -6.30 -3.43 16.12
C ALA A 153 -4.81 -3.32 16.54
N GLU A 154 -3.92 -2.86 15.66
CA GLU A 154 -2.50 -2.67 16.00
C GLU A 154 -2.30 -1.57 17.05
N LEU A 155 -3.07 -0.48 16.99
CA LEU A 155 -2.99 0.60 17.98
C LEU A 155 -3.55 0.17 19.35
N GLU A 156 -4.69 -0.52 19.36
CA GLU A 156 -5.29 -1.08 20.58
C GLU A 156 -4.33 -2.06 21.28
N TRP A 157 -3.74 -2.98 20.51
CA TRP A 157 -2.77 -3.94 21.04
C TRP A 157 -1.52 -3.25 21.60
N LEU A 158 -1.00 -2.21 20.93
CA LEU A 158 0.14 -1.45 21.46
C LEU A 158 -0.21 -0.74 22.76
N ASP A 159 -1.41 -0.17 22.89
CA ASP A 159 -1.87 0.47 24.12
C ASP A 159 -1.95 -0.53 25.28
N GLU A 160 -2.45 -1.73 25.03
CA GLU A 160 -2.47 -2.82 26.03
C GLU A 160 -1.06 -3.18 26.52
N VAL A 161 -0.13 -3.44 25.59
CA VAL A 161 1.25 -3.83 25.93
C VAL A 161 2.00 -2.72 26.67
N ILE A 162 1.83 -1.47 26.24
CA ILE A 162 2.46 -0.32 26.92
C ILE A 162 1.95 -0.23 28.37
N ASN A 163 0.65 -0.35 28.58
CA ASN A 163 0.07 -0.32 29.93
C ASN A 163 0.59 -1.47 30.80
N GLU A 164 0.74 -2.67 30.25
CA GLU A 164 1.33 -3.80 30.98
C GLU A 164 2.79 -3.54 31.41
N LEU A 165 3.59 -2.93 30.54
CA LEU A 165 4.98 -2.59 30.83
C LEU A 165 5.08 -1.50 31.90
N ASP A 166 4.27 -0.44 31.81
CA ASP A 166 4.23 0.64 32.79
C ASP A 166 3.83 0.14 34.19
N ASN A 167 2.93 -0.84 34.25
CA ASN A 167 2.47 -1.41 35.52
C ASN A 167 3.47 -2.40 36.15
N LYS A 168 4.48 -2.89 35.42
CA LYS A 168 5.53 -3.77 35.98
C LYS A 168 6.57 -3.01 36.80
N GLU A 169 6.64 -1.69 36.68
CA GLU A 169 7.54 -0.84 37.48
C GLU A 169 6.94 -0.41 38.83
N THR A 170 5.68 -0.77 39.10
CA THR A 170 4.98 -0.49 40.37
C THR A 170 5.01 -1.71 41.28
#